data_AF-A0A377WDL0-F1
#
_entry.id   AF-A0A377WDL0-F1
#
_cell.length_a   1.000
_cell.length_b   1.000
_cell.length_c   1.000
_cell.angle_alpha   90.00
_cell.angle_beta   90.00
_cell.angle_gamma   90.00
#
_symmetry.space_group_name_H-M   'P 1'
#
loop_
_entity.id
_entity.type
_entity.pdbx_description
1 polymer ?
#
loop_
_entity_poly.entity_id
_entity_poly.type
_entity_poly.pdbx_seq_one_letter_code
_entity_poly.pdbx_strand_id
1 'polypeptide(L)'
;MPMALHLARTSLTPPVLVKAPGLDNVKLTNDNTISTDYRGYAIVPYVTPYRRTDITLDSTTLGEDMELPETTQSVVPTRGAIVRANYDGNIGQRAFVHLKTASGQDVPYGAMVLLAGDSKSQPSIVSDAGMVYMSGLQQTGILNVQWGKSAAQQCNASFTLPTREGKASGIRQIETICR
;
A
#
# COMPACT_ATOMS: atom_id res chain seq x y z
N MET A 1 -46.79 3.51 -1.68
CA MET A 1 -46.06 2.99 -0.52
C MET A 1 -45.12 4.09 -0.02
N PRO A 2 -45.40 4.73 1.12
CA PRO A 2 -44.59 5.85 1.60
C PRO A 2 -43.31 5.34 2.28
N MET A 3 -42.20 6.01 1.97
CA MET A 3 -40.92 5.90 2.68
C MET A 3 -41.11 6.24 4.16
N ALA A 4 -40.95 5.25 5.03
CA ALA A 4 -40.88 5.48 6.46
C ALA A 4 -39.50 6.04 6.81
N LEU A 5 -39.45 7.34 7.12
CA LEU A 5 -38.30 7.97 7.77
C LEU A 5 -38.21 7.39 9.19
N HIS A 6 -37.39 6.35 9.39
CA HIS A 6 -37.15 5.80 10.71
C HIS A 6 -36.29 6.81 11.50
N LEU A 7 -36.79 7.21 12.68
CA LEU A 7 -36.18 8.16 13.59
C LEU A 7 -34.68 7.89 13.77
N ALA A 8 -33.85 8.81 13.30
CA ALA A 8 -32.43 8.86 13.66
C ALA A 8 -32.35 9.11 15.17
N ARG A 9 -32.18 8.05 15.97
CA ARG A 9 -31.64 8.19 17.32
C ARG A 9 -30.34 8.98 17.16
N THR A 10 -30.18 10.06 17.92
CA THR A 10 -28.89 10.74 18.09
C THR A 10 -27.83 9.68 18.34
N SER A 11 -27.00 9.40 17.32
CA SER A 11 -25.94 8.42 17.42
C SER A 11 -24.88 9.00 18.35
N LEU A 12 -24.92 8.62 19.63
CA LEU A 12 -23.89 8.96 20.61
C LEU A 12 -22.54 8.31 20.25
N THR A 13 -22.54 7.36 19.32
CA THR A 13 -21.35 6.68 18.81
C THR A 13 -20.77 7.46 17.63
N PRO A 14 -19.48 7.83 17.70
CA PRO A 14 -18.78 8.49 16.60
C PRO A 14 -18.60 7.54 15.40
N PRO A 15 -18.68 8.03 14.15
CA PRO A 15 -18.28 7.27 12.97
C PRO A 15 -16.77 7.38 12.72
N VAL A 16 -16.24 6.43 11.96
CA VAL A 16 -14.87 6.46 11.42
C VAL A 16 -14.91 6.57 9.90
N LEU A 17 -14.22 7.57 9.36
CA LEU A 17 -13.93 7.66 7.94
C LEU A 17 -12.69 6.84 7.62
N VAL A 18 -12.87 5.77 6.84
CA VAL A 18 -11.77 5.06 6.20
C VAL A 18 -11.33 5.87 4.98
N LYS A 19 -10.03 6.18 4.91
CA LYS A 19 -9.38 6.81 3.77
C LYS A 19 -8.25 5.90 3.30
N ALA A 20 -8.45 5.24 2.17
CA ALA A 20 -7.51 4.32 1.55
C ALA A 20 -7.42 4.60 0.03
N PRO A 21 -6.88 5.76 -0.39
CA PRO A 21 -7.04 6.26 -1.75
C PRO A 21 -6.62 5.24 -2.82
N GLY A 22 -7.52 4.95 -3.75
CA GLY A 22 -7.30 4.02 -4.87
C GLY A 22 -7.38 2.52 -4.52
N LEU A 23 -7.64 2.17 -3.25
CA LEU A 23 -8.01 0.81 -2.86
C LEU A 23 -9.52 0.63 -2.99
N ASP A 24 -9.99 0.24 -4.17
CA ASP A 24 -11.42 0.00 -4.46
C ASP A 24 -11.89 -1.36 -3.91
N ASN A 25 -13.13 -1.39 -3.44
CA ASN A 25 -13.86 -2.60 -3.03
C ASN A 25 -13.14 -3.47 -1.97
N VAL A 26 -12.36 -2.83 -1.10
CA VAL A 26 -11.68 -3.50 0.02
C VAL A 26 -12.61 -3.52 1.23
N LYS A 27 -12.85 -4.72 1.76
CA LYS A 27 -13.79 -4.92 2.88
C LYS A 27 -13.12 -4.68 4.23
N LEU A 28 -13.93 -4.46 5.26
CA LEU A 28 -13.45 -4.58 6.65
C LEU A 28 -13.43 -6.04 7.09
N THR A 29 -12.36 -6.46 7.77
CA THR A 29 -12.23 -7.83 8.31
C THR A 29 -13.36 -8.20 9.27
N ASN A 30 -13.81 -7.23 10.08
CA ASN A 30 -14.83 -7.45 11.10
C ASN A 30 -16.26 -7.20 10.58
N ASP A 31 -16.42 -6.62 9.39
CA ASP A 31 -17.72 -6.34 8.78
C ASP A 31 -17.63 -6.34 7.25
N ASN A 32 -17.87 -7.50 6.66
CA ASN A 32 -17.82 -7.70 5.21
C ASN A 32 -18.96 -7.01 4.44
N THR A 33 -19.90 -6.35 5.14
CA THR A 33 -20.95 -5.53 4.51
C THR A 33 -20.48 -4.11 4.19
N ILE A 34 -19.35 -3.68 4.78
CA ILE A 34 -18.72 -2.39 4.54
C ILE A 34 -17.49 -2.60 3.67
N SER A 35 -17.46 -1.91 2.53
CA SER A 35 -16.30 -1.86 1.64
C SER A 35 -15.98 -0.43 1.23
N THR A 36 -14.74 -0.21 0.81
CA THR A 36 -14.34 1.06 0.19
C THR A 36 -15.05 1.27 -1.14
N ASP A 37 -15.39 2.53 -1.43
CA ASP A 37 -15.89 2.96 -2.73
C ASP A 37 -14.77 2.98 -3.78
N TYR A 38 -15.13 3.31 -5.02
CA TYR A 38 -14.21 3.43 -6.16
C TYR A 38 -13.05 4.43 -5.97
N ARG A 39 -13.13 5.30 -4.94
CA ARG A 39 -12.07 6.26 -4.60
C ARG A 39 -11.23 5.77 -3.42
N GLY A 40 -11.63 4.68 -2.77
CA GLY A 40 -10.98 4.12 -1.60
C GLY A 40 -11.51 4.63 -0.26
N TYR A 41 -12.79 5.00 -0.16
CA TYR A 41 -13.37 5.54 1.07
C TYR A 41 -14.55 4.72 1.58
N ALA A 42 -14.66 4.58 2.91
CA ALA A 42 -15.79 3.93 3.57
C ALA A 42 -16.14 4.64 4.88
N ILE A 43 -17.36 4.42 5.37
CA ILE A 43 -17.80 4.88 6.69
C ILE A 43 -18.06 3.67 7.57
N VAL A 44 -17.34 3.59 8.70
CA VAL A 44 -17.69 2.68 9.80
C VAL A 44 -18.65 3.44 10.71
N PRO A 45 -19.93 3.03 10.79
CA PRO A 45 -20.98 3.89 11.31
C PRO A 45 -20.91 4.08 12.83
N TYR A 46 -20.49 3.06 13.59
CA TYR A 46 -20.58 3.08 15.04
C TYR A 46 -19.33 2.49 15.70
N VAL A 47 -18.55 3.31 16.38
CA VAL A 47 -17.48 2.85 17.29
C VAL A 47 -17.66 3.40 18.70
N THR A 48 -17.02 2.78 19.70
CA THR A 48 -17.15 3.19 21.10
C THR A 48 -16.30 4.44 21.37
N PRO A 49 -16.88 5.55 21.89
CA PRO A 49 -16.11 6.74 22.22
C PRO A 49 -15.13 6.45 23.39
N TYR A 50 -14.00 7.15 23.40
CA TYR A 50 -12.92 7.05 24.38
C TYR A 50 -12.27 5.66 24.49
N ARG A 51 -12.50 4.80 23.50
CA ARG A 51 -11.93 3.45 23.43
C ARG A 51 -11.09 3.32 22.18
N ARG A 52 -9.89 2.73 22.33
CA ARG A 52 -9.10 2.29 21.17
C ARG A 52 -9.90 1.25 20.39
N THR A 53 -10.13 1.56 19.12
CA THR A 53 -10.80 0.68 18.18
C THR A 53 -9.88 0.46 16.99
N ASP A 54 -9.63 -0.80 16.65
CA ASP A 54 -8.86 -1.17 15.50
C ASP A 54 -9.79 -1.31 14.29
N ILE A 55 -9.46 -0.58 13.23
CA ILE A 55 -10.10 -0.68 11.94
C ILE A 55 -9.17 -1.52 11.08
N THR A 56 -9.63 -2.67 10.61
CA THR A 56 -8.81 -3.59 9.82
C THR A 56 -9.46 -3.81 8.46
N LEU A 57 -8.69 -3.57 7.40
CA LEU A 57 -9.06 -3.89 6.03
C LEU A 57 -8.65 -5.33 5.71
N ASP A 58 -9.54 -6.06 5.06
CA ASP A 58 -9.33 -7.45 4.66
C ASP A 58 -8.43 -7.53 3.42
N SER A 59 -7.17 -7.92 3.64
CA SER A 59 -6.17 -8.05 2.57
C SER A 59 -6.53 -9.10 1.52
N THR A 60 -7.43 -10.04 1.81
CA THR A 60 -7.89 -11.04 0.83
C THR A 60 -8.84 -10.45 -0.21
N THR A 61 -9.36 -9.25 0.05
CA THR A 61 -10.27 -8.52 -0.86
C THR A 61 -9.56 -7.48 -1.70
N LEU A 62 -8.25 -7.32 -1.54
CA LEU A 62 -7.44 -6.42 -2.36
C LEU A 62 -7.46 -6.86 -3.83
N GLY A 63 -7.48 -5.87 -4.72
CA GLY A 63 -7.21 -6.10 -6.13
C GLY A 63 -5.83 -6.70 -6.36
N GLU A 64 -5.64 -7.34 -7.51
CA GLU A 64 -4.40 -8.04 -7.85
C GLU A 64 -3.16 -7.13 -7.93
N ASP A 65 -3.39 -5.87 -8.26
CA ASP A 65 -2.42 -4.77 -8.35
C ASP A 65 -2.45 -3.87 -7.11
N MET A 66 -3.07 -4.33 -6.02
CA MET A 66 -3.14 -3.57 -4.77
C MET A 66 -2.36 -4.29 -3.70
N GLU A 67 -1.59 -3.52 -2.95
CA GLU A 67 -0.94 -3.98 -1.73
C GLU A 67 -1.16 -2.97 -0.63
N LEU A 68 -1.38 -3.48 0.57
CA LEU A 68 -1.56 -2.66 1.76
C LEU A 68 -0.52 -3.08 2.81
N PRO A 69 0.55 -2.29 3.00
CA PRO A 69 1.59 -2.60 3.99
C PRO A 69 1.04 -2.71 5.41
N GLU A 70 0.14 -1.79 5.78
CA GLU A 70 -0.49 -1.74 7.09
C GLU A 70 -2.01 -1.93 6.95
N THR A 71 -2.51 -3.10 7.32
CA THR A 71 -3.94 -3.44 7.20
C THR A 71 -4.78 -2.93 8.35
N THR A 72 -4.16 -2.50 9.45
CA THR A 72 -4.86 -2.08 10.67
C THR A 72 -4.50 -0.66 11.07
N GLN A 73 -5.51 0.14 11.38
CA GLN A 73 -5.38 1.50 11.90
C GLN A 73 -6.15 1.61 13.21
N SER A 74 -5.47 2.06 14.27
CA SER A 74 -6.09 2.26 15.58
C SER A 74 -6.58 3.70 15.73
N VAL A 75 -7.85 3.88 16.09
CA VAL A 75 -8.45 5.18 16.38
C VAL A 75 -8.97 5.24 17.81
N VAL A 76 -8.98 6.45 18.39
CA VAL A 76 -9.57 6.74 19.71
C VAL A 76 -10.51 7.94 19.57
N PRO A 77 -11.78 7.73 19.19
CA PRO A 77 -12.69 8.83 18.93
C PRO A 77 -13.29 9.38 20.22
N THR A 78 -13.47 10.70 20.30
CA THR A 78 -14.30 11.31 21.36
C THR A 78 -15.78 11.28 20.95
N ARG A 79 -16.68 11.55 21.90
CA ARG A 79 -18.12 11.61 21.60
C ARG A 79 -18.40 12.70 20.55
N GLY A 80 -19.13 12.35 19.49
CA GLY A 80 -19.51 13.28 18.43
C GLY A 80 -18.40 13.62 17.43
N ALA A 81 -17.19 13.07 17.58
CA ALA A 81 -16.13 13.24 16.61
C ALA A 81 -16.34 12.36 15.37
N ILE A 82 -15.85 12.83 14.23
CA ILE A 82 -15.60 11.98 13.06
C ILE A 82 -14.09 11.82 12.99
N VAL A 83 -13.60 10.61 13.22
CA VAL A 83 -12.16 10.31 13.16
C VAL A 83 -11.82 9.66 11.84
N ARG A 84 -10.56 9.77 11.42
CA ARG A 84 -10.07 9.21 10.17
C ARG A 84 -9.08 8.09 10.42
N ALA A 85 -9.31 6.94 9.80
CA ALA A 85 -8.34 5.87 9.64
C ALA A 85 -7.67 6.03 8.27
N ASN A 86 -6.37 6.31 8.24
CA ASN A 86 -5.62 6.53 6.99
C ASN A 86 -4.84 5.27 6.62
N TYR A 87 -4.99 4.83 5.38
CA TYR A 87 -4.25 3.73 4.79
C TYR A 87 -3.49 4.22 3.58
N ASP A 88 -2.21 3.89 3.52
CA ASP A 88 -1.34 4.16 2.38
C ASP A 88 -1.08 2.84 1.67
N GLY A 89 -1.89 2.57 0.64
CA GLY A 89 -1.75 1.39 -0.21
C GLY A 89 -0.89 1.68 -1.44
N ASN A 90 -0.21 0.64 -1.91
CA ASN A 90 0.58 0.66 -3.13
C ASN A 90 -0.26 0.08 -4.28
N ILE A 91 -0.46 0.84 -5.35
CA ILE A 91 -1.29 0.47 -6.50
C ILE A 91 -0.40 0.33 -7.74
N GLY A 92 -0.29 -0.88 -8.26
CA GLY A 92 0.55 -1.23 -9.39
C GLY A 92 1.07 -2.67 -9.29
N GLN A 93 2.06 -2.97 -10.10
CA GLN A 93 2.68 -4.29 -10.13
C GLN A 93 3.60 -4.51 -8.93
N ARG A 94 3.84 -5.78 -8.62
CA ARG A 94 4.73 -6.25 -7.57
C ARG A 94 5.85 -7.06 -8.17
N ALA A 95 7.08 -6.79 -7.77
CA ALA A 95 8.23 -7.50 -8.28
C ALA A 95 9.34 -7.66 -7.25
N PHE A 96 10.02 -8.79 -7.34
CA PHE A 96 11.39 -8.94 -6.91
C PHE A 96 12.33 -8.45 -8.03
N VAL A 97 13.19 -7.49 -7.69
CA VAL A 97 14.18 -6.94 -8.60
C VAL A 97 15.55 -7.41 -8.15
N HIS A 98 16.25 -8.18 -9.00
CA HIS A 98 17.65 -8.53 -8.81
C HIS A 98 18.51 -7.37 -9.29
N LEU A 99 19.16 -6.70 -8.35
CA LEU A 99 20.02 -5.55 -8.61
C LEU A 99 21.48 -5.99 -8.69
N LYS A 100 22.08 -5.80 -9.87
CA LYS A 100 23.53 -5.98 -10.07
C LYS A 100 24.20 -4.63 -10.28
N THR A 101 25.36 -4.44 -9.67
CA THR A 101 26.26 -3.32 -9.93
C THR A 101 26.77 -3.36 -11.38
N ALA A 102 27.33 -2.25 -11.88
CA ALA A 102 27.92 -2.19 -13.21
C ALA A 102 29.06 -3.21 -13.46
N SER A 103 29.70 -3.72 -12.40
CA SER A 103 30.71 -4.78 -12.47
C SER A 103 30.12 -6.20 -12.49
N GLY A 104 28.79 -6.33 -12.46
CA GLY A 104 28.07 -7.60 -12.46
C GLY A 104 27.95 -8.28 -11.09
N GLN A 105 28.47 -7.65 -10.02
CA GLN A 105 28.30 -8.13 -8.65
C GLN A 105 26.93 -7.73 -8.09
N ASP A 106 26.39 -8.50 -7.16
CA ASP A 106 25.15 -8.16 -6.46
C ASP A 106 25.29 -6.84 -5.69
N VAL A 107 24.23 -6.03 -5.69
CA VAL A 107 24.14 -4.88 -4.79
C VAL A 107 24.17 -5.38 -3.34
N PRO A 108 24.91 -4.72 -2.43
CA PRO A 108 25.05 -5.19 -1.06
C PRO A 108 23.72 -5.27 -0.29
N TYR A 109 23.64 -6.27 0.59
CA TYR A 109 22.57 -6.36 1.60
C TYR A 109 22.45 -5.05 2.39
N GLY A 110 21.22 -4.62 2.65
CA GLY A 110 20.95 -3.40 3.40
C GLY A 110 21.00 -2.12 2.56
N ALA A 111 21.25 -2.21 1.25
CA ALA A 111 21.09 -1.06 0.36
C ALA A 111 19.62 -0.61 0.35
N MET A 112 19.41 0.70 0.38
CA MET A 112 18.10 1.32 0.32
C MET A 112 17.71 1.56 -1.14
N VAL A 113 16.47 1.25 -1.50
CA VAL A 113 15.93 1.39 -2.86
C VAL A 113 14.69 2.26 -2.80
N LEU A 114 14.66 3.32 -3.60
CA LEU A 114 13.49 4.19 -3.76
C LEU A 114 13.06 4.25 -5.22
N LEU A 115 11.75 4.32 -5.48
CA LEU A 115 11.24 4.60 -6.81
C LEU A 115 11.43 6.10 -7.12
N ALA A 116 12.19 6.40 -8.18
CA ALA A 116 12.44 7.78 -8.57
C ALA A 116 11.15 8.47 -9.03
N GLY A 117 10.96 9.72 -8.60
CA GLY A 117 9.80 10.54 -8.99
C GLY A 117 8.53 10.27 -8.19
N ASP A 118 8.52 9.29 -7.28
CA ASP A 118 7.41 9.05 -6.36
C ASP A 118 7.76 9.52 -4.95
N SER A 119 7.25 10.70 -4.59
CA SER A 119 7.43 11.29 -3.26
C SER A 119 6.78 10.51 -2.11
N LYS A 120 5.88 9.57 -2.42
CA LYS A 120 5.20 8.72 -1.42
C LYS A 120 5.81 7.33 -1.33
N SER A 121 6.75 7.00 -2.23
CA SER A 121 7.42 5.71 -2.23
C SER A 121 8.17 5.51 -0.90
N GLN A 122 7.81 4.45 -0.18
CA GLN A 122 8.58 4.04 0.97
C GLN A 122 9.86 3.33 0.52
N PRO A 123 10.99 3.55 1.20
CA PRO A 123 12.21 2.86 0.86
C PRO A 123 12.09 1.34 1.07
N SER A 124 12.48 0.57 0.08
CA SER A 124 12.69 -0.88 0.19
C SER A 124 14.16 -1.18 0.51
N ILE A 125 14.42 -2.38 1.03
CA ILE A 125 15.77 -2.81 1.41
C ILE A 125 16.19 -4.00 0.55
N VAL A 126 17.42 -3.97 0.05
CA VAL A 126 18.04 -5.11 -0.63
C VAL A 126 18.33 -6.23 0.37
N SER A 127 17.76 -7.40 0.12
CA SER A 127 17.97 -8.64 0.87
C SER A 127 19.24 -9.37 0.39
N ASP A 128 19.37 -10.64 0.77
CA ASP A 128 20.43 -11.50 0.26
C ASP A 128 20.34 -11.66 -1.27
N ALA A 129 21.49 -11.98 -1.88
CA ALA A 129 21.65 -12.14 -3.34
C ALA A 129 21.24 -10.92 -4.19
N GLY A 130 21.30 -9.70 -3.63
CA GLY A 130 21.02 -8.47 -4.38
C GLY A 130 19.55 -8.28 -4.76
N MET A 131 18.64 -8.99 -4.09
CA MET A 131 17.21 -8.95 -4.39
C MET A 131 16.49 -7.84 -3.60
N VAL A 132 15.48 -7.20 -4.18
CA VAL A 132 14.60 -6.26 -3.46
C VAL A 132 13.14 -6.49 -3.83
N TYR A 133 12.28 -6.52 -2.83
CA TYR A 133 10.82 -6.53 -3.03
C TYR A 133 10.29 -5.11 -3.18
N MET A 134 9.48 -4.89 -4.22
CA MET A 134 8.81 -3.62 -4.46
C MET A 134 7.38 -3.83 -4.95
N SER A 135 6.50 -2.91 -4.56
CA SER A 135 5.09 -2.88 -4.93
C SER A 135 4.66 -1.49 -5.35
N GLY A 136 3.49 -1.39 -6.00
CA GLY A 136 3.02 -0.12 -6.57
C GLY A 136 3.81 0.31 -7.81
N LEU A 137 4.48 -0.63 -8.47
CA LEU A 137 5.32 -0.32 -9.62
C LEU A 137 4.48 -0.07 -10.88
N GLN A 138 4.84 0.98 -11.61
CA GLN A 138 4.43 1.16 -12.99
C GLN A 138 5.15 0.15 -13.89
N GLN A 139 4.71 0.03 -15.15
CA GLN A 139 5.32 -0.87 -16.14
C GLN A 139 6.83 -0.62 -16.31
N THR A 140 7.25 0.63 -16.22
CA THR A 140 8.63 1.07 -16.38
C THR A 140 8.94 2.14 -15.33
N GLY A 141 10.18 2.22 -14.89
CA GLY A 141 10.61 3.23 -13.93
C GLY A 141 12.11 3.20 -13.69
N ILE A 142 12.55 4.02 -12.73
CA ILE A 142 13.94 4.12 -12.30
C ILE A 142 13.98 3.91 -10.79
N LEU A 143 14.89 3.07 -10.33
CA LEU A 143 15.18 2.83 -8.93
C LEU A 143 16.44 3.57 -8.53
N ASN A 144 16.35 4.40 -7.49
CA ASN A 144 17.50 5.02 -6.86
C ASN A 144 17.98 4.06 -5.76
N VAL A 145 19.20 3.53 -5.90
CA VAL A 145 19.78 2.55 -5.00
C VAL A 145 20.95 3.19 -4.25
N GLN A 146 21.00 3.06 -2.93
CA GLN A 146 22.03 3.66 -2.11
C GLN A 146 22.42 2.75 -0.94
N TRP A 147 23.71 2.44 -0.80
CA TRP A 147 24.28 1.68 0.34
C TRP A 147 25.37 2.45 1.09
N GLY A 148 25.64 3.70 0.71
CA GLY A 148 26.61 4.56 1.38
C GLY A 148 26.47 6.01 0.96
N LYS A 149 27.41 6.85 1.41
CA LYS A 149 27.36 8.30 1.20
C LYS A 149 28.15 8.77 -0.03
N SER A 150 29.07 7.95 -0.52
CA SER A 150 29.91 8.32 -1.66
C SER A 150 29.16 8.09 -2.99
N ALA A 151 29.57 8.80 -4.03
CA ALA A 151 29.02 8.63 -5.37
C ALA A 151 29.17 7.20 -5.92
N ALA A 152 30.20 6.46 -5.49
CA ALA A 152 30.41 5.06 -5.86
C ALA A 152 29.52 4.07 -5.07
N GLN A 153 28.77 4.55 -4.08
CA GLN A 153 27.90 3.75 -3.22
C GLN A 153 26.40 4.03 -3.46
N GLN A 154 26.10 4.59 -4.62
CA GLN A 154 24.76 4.88 -5.08
C GLN A 154 24.72 4.68 -6.59
N CYS A 155 23.58 4.27 -7.12
CA CYS A 155 23.39 4.07 -8.56
C CYS A 155 21.91 4.13 -8.90
N ASN A 156 21.62 4.24 -10.20
CA ASN A 156 20.27 4.22 -10.74
C ASN A 156 20.07 2.97 -11.59
N ALA A 157 18.95 2.28 -11.37
CA ALA A 157 18.58 1.10 -12.15
C ALA A 157 17.25 1.33 -12.86
N SER A 158 17.27 1.38 -14.19
CA SER A 158 16.04 1.39 -14.99
C SER A 158 15.45 0.00 -15.06
N PHE A 159 14.13 -0.12 -14.95
CA PHE A 159 13.46 -1.40 -15.08
C PHE A 159 12.27 -1.32 -16.04
N THR A 160 11.97 -2.47 -16.63
CA THR A 160 10.77 -2.71 -17.43
C THR A 160 10.18 -4.03 -16.98
N LEU A 161 8.98 -3.97 -16.41
CA LEU A 161 8.20 -5.16 -16.10
C LEU A 161 7.61 -5.73 -17.40
N PRO A 162 7.28 -7.03 -17.45
CA PRO A 162 6.55 -7.62 -18.58
C PRO A 162 5.11 -7.10 -18.62
N THR A 163 4.54 -6.96 -19.81
CA THR A 163 3.14 -6.54 -19.94
C THR A 163 2.24 -7.57 -19.29
N ARG A 164 1.20 -7.11 -18.59
CA ARG A 164 0.25 -7.99 -17.93
C ARG A 164 -0.57 -8.76 -18.97
N GLU A 165 -0.16 -9.97 -19.30
CA GLU A 165 -0.94 -10.88 -20.13
C GLU A 165 -1.92 -11.69 -19.26
N GLY A 166 -3.20 -11.36 -19.37
CA GLY A 166 -4.31 -12.08 -18.72
C GLY A 166 -4.43 -11.88 -17.19
N LYS A 167 -5.12 -12.82 -16.54
CA LYS A 167 -5.34 -12.85 -15.08
C LYS A 167 -4.17 -13.45 -14.28
N ALA A 168 -2.98 -13.56 -14.88
CA ALA A 168 -1.81 -14.13 -14.21
C ALA A 168 -1.31 -13.16 -13.12
N SER A 169 -1.89 -13.34 -11.94
CA SER A 169 -1.54 -12.71 -10.67
C SER A 169 -0.24 -13.28 -10.14
N GLY A 170 0.61 -12.41 -9.59
CA GLY A 170 1.79 -12.85 -8.85
C GLY A 170 2.88 -11.79 -8.79
N ILE A 171 3.80 -12.02 -7.86
CA ILE A 171 5.04 -11.27 -7.76
C ILE A 171 5.94 -11.70 -8.93
N ARG A 172 6.41 -10.75 -9.73
CA ARG A 172 7.31 -11.02 -10.85
C ARG A 172 8.76 -10.97 -10.40
N GLN A 173 9.66 -11.60 -11.13
CA GLN A 173 11.10 -11.47 -10.91
C GLN A 173 11.74 -10.88 -12.17
N ILE A 174 12.53 -9.83 -11.99
CA ILE A 174 13.31 -9.20 -13.07
C ILE A 174 14.74 -8.96 -12.61
N GLU A 175 15.67 -8.88 -13.56
CA GLU A 175 17.06 -8.50 -13.29
C GLU A 175 17.35 -7.15 -13.96
N THR A 176 18.07 -6.27 -13.26
CA THR A 176 18.51 -4.99 -13.82
C THR A 176 19.90 -4.61 -13.33
N ILE A 177 20.59 -3.81 -14.16
CA ILE A 177 21.92 -3.29 -13.91
C ILE A 177 21.79 -1.87 -13.34
N CYS A 178 22.40 -1.66 -12.19
CA CYS A 178 22.50 -0.40 -11.50
C CYS A 178 23.77 0.34 -11.95
N ARG A 179 23.59 1.55 -12.50
CA ARG A 179 24.64 2.37 -13.11
C ARG A 179 24.86 3.69 -12.38
#